data_AF-A0A804IZB6-F1
#
_entry.id   AF-A0A804IZB6-F1
#
_cell.length_a   1.000
_cell.length_b   1.000
_cell.length_c   1.000
_cell.angle_alpha   90.00
_cell.angle_beta   90.00
_cell.angle_gamma   90.00
#
_symmetry.space_group_name_H-M   'P 1'
#
loop_
_entity.id
_entity.type
_entity.pdbx_description
1 polymer ?
#
loop_
_entity_poly.entity_id
_entity_poly.type
_entity_poly.pdbx_seq_one_letter_code
_entity_poly.pdbx_strand_id
1 'polypeptide(L)'
;MSSIGISIEELLKHEDSAAKEVIQFQESEKLRLFVIVSGHYDRQKNFKRELLVCTDTPEFMKNFLRFLSTNGTDFPLKSMNLVDLRHELRAFEINNMSTSRRSVEQLLDEFDGALKKRIAFLS
;
A
#
# COMPACT_ATOMS: atom_id res chain seq x y z
N MET A 1 -2.36 -9.43 0.51
CA MET A 1 -1.51 -8.52 1.33
C MET A 1 -0.35 -9.32 1.88
N SER A 2 0.85 -8.75 1.90
CA SER A 2 2.04 -9.31 2.56
C SER A 2 2.46 -8.44 3.76
N SER A 3 3.20 -8.99 4.72
CA SER A 3 3.71 -8.25 5.89
C SER A 3 5.20 -8.53 6.12
N ILE A 4 5.98 -7.48 6.42
CA ILE A 4 7.43 -7.56 6.60
C ILE A 4 7.90 -6.77 7.84
N GLY A 5 9.10 -7.11 8.34
CA GLY A 5 9.70 -6.53 9.55
C GLY A 5 10.81 -5.51 9.33
N ILE A 6 11.01 -5.05 8.08
CA ILE A 6 12.01 -4.05 7.67
C ILE A 6 11.32 -2.85 7.02
N SER A 7 11.98 -1.70 6.92
CA SER A 7 11.37 -0.54 6.24
C SER A 7 11.19 -0.81 4.74
N ILE A 8 10.26 -0.11 4.09
CA ILE A 8 10.10 -0.17 2.64
C ILE A 8 11.36 0.35 1.94
N GLU A 9 12.01 1.37 2.51
CA GLU A 9 13.27 1.87 1.98
C GLU A 9 14.35 0.78 2.01
N GLU A 10 14.48 0.02 3.10
CA GLU A 10 15.40 -1.12 3.19
C GLU A 10 15.03 -2.24 2.21
N LEU A 11 13.75 -2.58 2.09
CA LEU A 11 13.27 -3.56 1.11
C LEU A 11 13.70 -3.17 -0.31
N LEU A 12 13.46 -1.91 -0.70
CA LEU A 12 13.73 -1.44 -2.07
C LEU A 12 15.22 -1.23 -2.34
N LYS A 13 16.04 -1.03 -1.31
CA LYS A 13 17.51 -0.93 -1.42
C LYS A 13 18.22 -2.27 -1.35
N HIS A 14 17.53 -3.34 -0.95
CA HIS A 14 18.17 -4.65 -0.77
C HIS A 14 18.79 -5.16 -2.07
N GLU A 15 18.08 -4.96 -3.19
CA GLU A 15 18.55 -5.24 -4.54
C GLU A 15 18.02 -4.18 -5.51
N ASP A 16 18.81 -3.82 -6.52
CA ASP A 16 18.41 -2.87 -7.57
C ASP A 16 17.12 -3.31 -8.32
N SER A 17 16.81 -4.61 -8.29
CA SER A 17 15.62 -5.22 -8.88
C SER A 17 14.41 -5.31 -7.96
N ALA A 18 14.51 -5.00 -6.66
CA ALA A 18 13.44 -5.26 -5.69
C ALA A 18 12.10 -4.62 -6.09
N ALA A 19 12.12 -3.36 -6.56
CA ALA A 19 10.91 -2.70 -7.07
C ALA A 19 10.30 -3.44 -8.27
N LYS A 20 11.14 -3.96 -9.16
CA LYS A 20 10.72 -4.71 -10.35
C LYS A 20 10.13 -6.06 -9.95
N GLU A 21 10.70 -6.74 -8.97
CA GLU A 21 10.21 -8.03 -8.48
C GLU A 21 8.84 -7.90 -7.82
N VAL A 22 8.59 -6.83 -7.07
CA VAL A 22 7.26 -6.55 -6.50
C VAL A 22 6.22 -6.40 -7.61
N ILE A 23 6.56 -5.69 -8.69
CA ILE A 23 5.67 -5.51 -9.85
C ILE A 23 5.46 -6.85 -10.56
N GLN A 24 6.53 -7.60 -10.83
CA GLN A 24 6.46 -8.89 -11.50
C GLN A 24 5.64 -9.90 -10.71
N PHE A 25 5.74 -9.90 -9.38
CA PHE A 25 4.93 -10.74 -8.51
C PHE A 25 3.45 -10.36 -8.60
N GLN A 26 3.13 -9.05 -8.55
CA GLN A 26 1.75 -8.58 -8.71
C GLN A 26 1.15 -9.01 -10.05
N GLU A 27 1.93 -8.92 -11.13
CA GLU A 27 1.54 -9.35 -12.48
C GLU A 27 1.36 -10.87 -12.58
N SER A 28 2.32 -11.67 -12.07
CA SER A 28 2.28 -13.13 -12.16
C SER A 28 1.09 -13.73 -11.40
N GLU A 29 0.78 -13.15 -10.25
CA GLU A 29 -0.38 -13.52 -9.43
C GLU A 29 -1.69 -12.90 -9.92
N LYS A 30 -1.66 -12.10 -11.00
CA LYS A 30 -2.82 -11.43 -11.61
C LYS A 30 -3.62 -10.59 -10.60
N LEU A 31 -2.92 -9.96 -9.65
CA LEU A 31 -3.54 -9.17 -8.59
C LEU A 31 -3.80 -7.75 -9.08
N ARG A 32 -5.03 -7.23 -8.97
CA ARG A 32 -5.30 -5.83 -9.30
C ARG A 32 -4.63 -4.84 -8.34
N LEU A 33 -4.45 -5.29 -7.10
CA LEU A 33 -3.85 -4.56 -6.00
C LEU A 33 -3.00 -5.51 -5.18
N PHE A 34 -1.73 -5.15 -5.02
CA PHE A 34 -0.82 -5.79 -4.09
C PHE A 34 -0.33 -4.78 -3.07
N VAL A 35 -0.46 -5.12 -1.79
CA VAL A 35 -0.04 -4.27 -0.68
C VAL A 35 0.92 -5.05 0.21
N ILE A 36 2.09 -4.46 0.43
CA ILE A 36 3.05 -4.89 1.44
C ILE A 36 2.94 -3.94 2.63
N VAL A 37 2.73 -4.50 3.81
CA VAL A 37 2.69 -3.77 5.08
C VAL A 37 4.01 -3.98 5.80
N SER A 38 4.76 -2.91 6.02
CA SER A 38 5.93 -2.93 6.89
C SER A 38 5.54 -2.55 8.31
N GLY A 39 6.06 -3.28 9.29
CA GLY A 39 6.08 -2.87 10.69
C GLY A 39 7.48 -3.05 11.24
N HIS A 40 8.15 -1.96 11.61
CA HIS A 40 9.53 -1.98 12.08
C HIS A 40 9.78 -0.89 13.13
N TYR A 41 10.92 -0.95 13.81
CA TYR A 41 11.35 0.12 14.70
C TYR A 41 12.41 0.96 14.02
N ASP A 42 12.28 2.28 14.08
CA ASP A 42 13.34 3.17 13.62
C ASP A 42 14.54 3.16 14.58
N ARG A 43 15.61 3.88 14.21
CA ARG A 43 16.83 4.00 15.04
C ARG A 43 16.58 4.60 16.43
N GLN A 44 15.46 5.30 16.61
CA GLN A 44 15.05 5.91 17.89
C GLN A 44 14.11 5.00 18.69
N LYS A 45 13.87 3.76 18.25
CA LYS A 45 12.92 2.80 18.82
C LYS A 45 11.46 3.25 18.75
N ASN A 46 11.12 4.15 17.83
CA ASN A 46 9.73 4.42 17.52
C ASN A 46 9.21 3.33 16.60
N PHE A 47 8.05 2.77 16.92
CA PHE A 47 7.38 1.85 16.02
C PHE A 47 6.85 2.61 14.80
N LYS A 48 7.18 2.11 13.62
CA LYS A 48 6.78 2.63 12.31
C LYS A 48 5.96 1.60 11.58
N ARG A 49 5.01 2.09 10.80
CA ARG A 49 4.19 1.28 9.92
C ARG A 49 4.10 1.94 8.56
N GLU A 50 4.34 1.16 7.52
CA GLU A 50 4.39 1.67 6.16
C GLU A 50 3.64 0.74 5.20
N LEU A 51 3.19 1.29 4.08
CA LEU A 51 2.51 0.57 3.01
C LEU A 51 3.25 0.79 1.70
N LEU A 52 3.64 -0.30 1.03
CA LEU A 52 3.99 -0.28 -0.39
C LEU A 52 2.80 -0.81 -1.17
N VAL A 53 2.29 0.02 -2.08
CA VAL A 53 1.09 -0.25 -2.87
C VAL A 53 1.52 -0.42 -4.32
N CYS A 54 1.17 -1.55 -4.92
CA CYS A 54 1.35 -1.85 -6.34
C CYS A 54 -0.01 -2.12 -6.97
N THR A 55 -0.28 -1.53 -8.13
CA THR A 55 -1.54 -1.75 -8.86
C THR A 55 -1.30 -2.10 -10.31
N ASP A 56 -2.19 -2.88 -10.89
CA ASP A 56 -2.16 -3.27 -12.31
C ASP A 56 -2.24 -2.09 -13.28
N THR A 57 -2.94 -1.02 -12.90
CA THR A 57 -3.24 0.11 -13.77
C THR A 57 -3.18 1.45 -13.03
N PRO A 58 -2.75 2.54 -13.69
CA PRO A 58 -2.75 3.87 -13.09
C PRO A 58 -4.14 4.35 -12.66
N GLU A 59 -5.18 3.95 -13.39
CA GLU A 59 -6.59 4.25 -13.06
C GLU A 59 -6.99 3.60 -11.72
N PHE A 60 -6.56 2.36 -11.50
CA PHE A 60 -6.82 1.66 -10.24
C PHE A 60 -6.06 2.29 -9.07
N MET A 61 -4.79 2.67 -9.27
CA MET A 61 -4.04 3.48 -8.30
C MET A 61 -4.79 4.77 -7.93
N LYS A 62 -5.26 5.54 -8.92
CA LYS A 62 -6.02 6.77 -8.67
C LYS A 62 -7.30 6.52 -7.87
N ASN A 63 -8.04 5.46 -8.18
CA ASN A 63 -9.24 5.08 -7.45
C ASN A 63 -8.91 4.70 -6.00
N PHE A 64 -7.85 3.93 -5.79
CA PHE A 64 -7.39 3.54 -4.46
C PHE A 64 -6.96 4.75 -3.63
N LEU A 65 -6.14 5.65 -4.19
CA LEU A 65 -5.71 6.88 -3.51
C LEU A 65 -6.89 7.80 -3.18
N ARG A 66 -7.90 7.87 -4.07
CA ARG A 66 -9.13 8.62 -3.79
C ARG A 66 -9.89 8.00 -2.62
N PHE A 67 -10.07 6.68 -2.62
CA PHE A 67 -10.71 5.98 -1.50
C PHE A 67 -9.98 6.26 -0.19
N LEU A 68 -8.65 6.20 -0.18
CA LEU A 68 -7.83 6.52 0.98
C LEU A 68 -8.03 7.98 1.43
N SER A 69 -8.15 8.94 0.51
CA SER A 69 -8.38 10.34 0.88
C SER A 69 -9.79 10.62 1.42
N THR A 70 -10.80 9.88 0.95
CA THR A 70 -12.21 10.10 1.32
C THR A 70 -12.59 9.35 2.60
N ASN A 71 -11.99 8.19 2.83
CA ASN A 71 -12.26 7.35 4.01
C ASN A 71 -11.11 7.35 5.03
N GLY A 72 -9.99 8.03 4.72
CA GLY A 72 -8.77 8.04 5.54
C GLY A 72 -8.78 8.98 6.73
N THR A 73 -9.93 9.52 7.14
CA THR A 73 -10.04 10.25 8.43
C THR A 73 -9.55 9.40 9.60
N ASP A 74 -9.64 8.07 9.51
CA ASP A 74 -9.11 7.12 10.52
C ASP A 74 -7.72 6.56 10.15
N PHE A 75 -7.17 6.96 9.00
CA PHE A 75 -5.96 6.39 8.41
C PHE A 75 -5.04 7.49 7.84
N PRO A 76 -4.34 8.24 8.71
CA PRO A 76 -3.47 9.33 8.29
C PRO A 76 -2.25 8.79 7.53
N LEU A 77 -2.37 8.72 6.21
CA LEU A 77 -1.31 8.30 5.30
C LEU A 77 -0.46 9.49 4.90
N LYS A 78 0.83 9.38 5.12
CA LYS A 78 1.83 10.32 4.64
C LYS A 78 2.57 9.71 3.46
N SER A 79 2.46 10.33 2.29
CA SER A 79 3.21 9.89 1.11
C SER A 79 4.71 9.90 1.40
N MET A 80 5.38 8.80 1.06
CA MET A 80 6.83 8.69 1.12
C MET A 80 7.38 9.00 -0.27
N ASN A 81 8.18 10.05 -0.38
CA ASN A 81 8.89 10.39 -1.61
C ASN A 81 10.15 9.54 -1.70
N LEU A 82 10.00 8.26 -2.03
CA LEU A 82 11.14 7.39 -2.34
C LEU A 82 11.56 7.66 -3.78
N VAL A 83 12.85 7.94 -3.96
CA VAL A 83 13.46 8.12 -5.29
C VAL A 83 13.32 6.79 -6.06
N ASP A 84 13.13 6.87 -7.38
CA ASP A 84 13.08 5.71 -8.28
C ASP A 84 11.88 4.76 -8.15
N LEU A 85 10.83 5.14 -7.41
CA LEU A 85 9.56 4.41 -7.48
C LEU A 85 8.95 4.55 -8.89
N ARG A 86 8.74 3.41 -9.56
CA ARG A 86 8.00 3.37 -10.82
C ARG A 86 6.54 3.80 -10.61
N HIS A 87 5.88 4.23 -11.68
CA HIS A 87 4.53 4.82 -11.60
C HIS A 87 3.47 3.86 -11.03
N GLU A 88 3.72 2.56 -11.07
CA GLU A 88 2.91 1.47 -10.55
C GLU A 88 2.99 1.36 -9.02
N LEU A 89 4.04 1.91 -8.40
CA LEU A 89 4.30 1.80 -6.97
C LEU A 89 4.07 3.12 -6.23
N ARG A 90 3.46 3.05 -5.05
CA ARG A 90 3.36 4.17 -4.11
C ARG A 90 3.67 3.69 -2.70
N ALA A 91 4.46 4.47 -1.98
CA ALA A 91 4.83 4.19 -0.60
C ALA A 91 4.20 5.21 0.35
N PHE A 92 3.72 4.75 1.51
CA PHE A 92 3.09 5.57 2.52
C PHE A 92 3.57 5.18 3.92
N GLU A 93 3.81 6.17 4.78
CA GLU A 93 3.91 5.99 6.22
C GLU A 93 2.51 6.16 6.83
N ILE A 94 2.14 5.29 7.76
CA ILE A 94 0.91 5.40 8.52
C ILE A 94 1.22 6.13 9.82
N ASN A 95 0.73 7.36 9.95
CA ASN A 95 1.00 8.22 11.10
C ASN A 95 0.00 7.96 12.25
N ASN A 96 -0.23 6.69 12.57
CA ASN A 96 -1.09 6.27 13.68
C ASN A 96 -0.60 4.95 14.29
N MET A 97 -0.18 4.99 15.56
CA MET A 97 0.32 3.83 16.29
C MET A 97 -0.76 2.75 16.54
N SER A 98 -2.05 3.09 16.49
CA SER A 98 -3.13 2.10 16.69
C SER A 98 -3.49 1.32 15.42
N THR A 99 -2.94 1.71 14.27
CA THR A 99 -3.13 0.96 13.04
C THR A 99 -2.47 -0.41 13.17
N SER A 100 -3.29 -1.46 13.17
CA SER A 100 -2.84 -2.84 13.19
C SER A 100 -2.86 -3.45 11.78
N ARG A 101 -2.38 -4.69 11.64
CA ARG A 101 -2.50 -5.43 10.37
C ARG A 101 -3.97 -5.59 9.99
N ARG A 102 -4.80 -5.92 10.99
CA ARG A 102 -6.25 -6.05 10.86
C ARG A 102 -6.91 -4.77 10.37
N SER A 103 -6.43 -3.61 10.82
CA SER A 103 -6.94 -2.31 10.37
C SER A 103 -6.66 -2.08 8.88
N VAL A 104 -5.49 -2.52 8.39
CA VAL A 104 -5.17 -2.48 6.94
C VAL A 104 -6.06 -3.47 6.17
N GLU A 105 -6.28 -4.68 6.70
CA GLU A 105 -7.16 -5.67 6.06
C GLU A 105 -8.59 -5.14 5.92
N GLN A 106 -9.16 -4.55 6.98
CA GLN A 106 -10.48 -3.92 6.96
C GLN A 106 -10.59 -2.81 5.92
N LEU A 107 -9.56 -1.94 5.83
CA LEU A 107 -9.49 -0.89 4.83
C LEU A 107 -9.53 -1.45 3.39
N LEU A 108 -8.84 -2.57 3.14
CA LEU A 108 -8.83 -3.23 1.84
C LEU A 108 -10.18 -3.89 1.53
N ASP A 109 -10.83 -4.50 2.52
CA ASP A 109 -12.17 -5.10 2.39
C ASP A 109 -13.23 -4.02 2.08
N GLU A 110 -13.16 -2.87 2.76
CA GLU A 110 -14.02 -1.72 2.51
C GLU A 110 -13.84 -1.16 1.10
N PHE A 111 -12.59 -1.08 0.63
CA PHE A 111 -12.30 -0.65 -0.72
C PHE A 111 -12.89 -1.61 -1.77
N ASP A 112 -12.72 -2.91 -1.59
CA ASP A 112 -13.33 -3.93 -2.47
C ASP A 112 -14.86 -3.82 -2.47
N GLY A 113 -15.47 -3.62 -1.29
CA GLY A 113 -16.90 -3.36 -1.15
C GLY A 113 -17.36 -2.10 -1.90
N ALA A 114 -16.60 -1.00 -1.82
CA ALA A 114 -16.89 0.25 -2.51
C ALA A 114 -16.79 0.10 -4.04
N LEU A 115 -15.81 -0.68 -4.53
CA LEU A 115 -15.67 -1.00 -5.95
C LEU A 115 -16.87 -1.81 -6.45
N LYS A 116 -17.29 -2.85 -5.73
CA LYS A 116 -18.44 -3.69 -6.09
C LYS A 116 -19.74 -2.89 -6.16
N LYS A 117 -19.97 -2.00 -5.18
CA LYS A 117 -21.14 -1.09 -5.19
C LYS A 117 -21.14 -0.18 -6.42
N ARG A 118 -20.00 0.43 -6.79
CA ARG A 118 -19.92 1.28 -8.00
C ARG A 118 -20.27 0.54 -9.28
N ILE A 119 -19.89 -0.73 -9.41
CA ILE A 119 -20.23 -1.54 -10.58
C ILE A 119 -21.74 -1.81 -10.63
N ALA A 120 -22.36 -2.15 -9.50
CA ALA A 120 -23.79 -2.43 -9.42
C ALA A 120 -24.69 -1.21 -9.73
N PHE A 121 -24.18 0.02 -9.59
CA PHE A 121 -24.92 1.24 -9.97
C PHE A 121 -24.81 1.59 -11.46
N LEU A 122 -23.92 0.93 -12.21
CA LEU A 122 -23.68 1.18 -13.64
C LEU A 122 -24.22 0.07 -14.56
N SER A 123 -24.79 -0.98 -13.98
CA SER A 123 -25.44 -2.13 -14.64
C SER A 123 -26.95 -2.04 -14.54
#